data_AF-A0A963RS96-F1
#
_entry.id   AF-A0A963RS96-F1
#
_cell.length_a   1.000
_cell.length_b   1.000
_cell.length_c   1.000
_cell.angle_alpha   90.00
_cell.angle_beta   90.00
_cell.angle_gamma   90.00
#
_symmetry.space_group_name_H-M   'P 1'
#
loop_
_entity.id
_entity.type
_entity.pdbx_description
1 polymer ?
#
loop_
_entity_poly.entity_id
_entity_poly.type
_entity_poly.pdbx_seq_one_letter_code
_entity_poly.pdbx_strand_id
1 'polypeptide(L)' 'MNTTPHPVDEVLPTGKLAALGLQHVLVMYAGAIAVPLIVGRALKLGPQEVAMLISA' A
#
# COMPACT_ATOMS: atom_id res chain seq x y z
N MET A 1 -8.49 8.22 -36.80
CA MET A 1 -7.81 7.53 -35.70
C MET A 1 -7.16 8.60 -34.85
N ASN A 2 -7.60 8.81 -33.62
CA ASN A 2 -7.04 9.85 -32.75
C ASN A 2 -5.59 9.46 -32.42
N THR A 3 -4.64 10.33 -32.79
CA THR A 3 -3.19 10.10 -32.66
C THR A 3 -2.64 10.49 -31.28
N THR A 4 -3.51 10.88 -30.34
CA THR A 4 -3.12 11.22 -28.97
C THR A 4 -2.96 9.94 -28.16
N PRO A 5 -1.81 9.71 -27.48
CA PRO A 5 -1.65 8.60 -26.56
C PRO A 5 -2.78 8.62 -25.53
N HIS A 6 -3.34 7.44 -25.23
CA HIS A 6 -4.33 7.35 -24.17
C HIS A 6 -3.63 7.69 -22.84
N PRO A 7 -4.28 8.42 -21.90
CA PRO A 7 -3.63 8.86 -20.66
C PRO A 7 -3.01 7.76 -19.79
N VAL A 8 -3.47 6.51 -19.95
CA VAL A 8 -2.89 5.34 -19.25
C VAL A 8 -1.56 4.87 -19.84
N ASP A 9 -1.34 5.15 -21.13
CA ASP A 9 -0.14 4.75 -21.88
C ASP A 9 0.92 5.88 -21.88
N GLU A 10 0.61 7.02 -21.27
CA GLU A 10 1.53 8.15 -21.15
C GLU A 10 2.62 7.85 -20.11
N VAL A 11 3.87 7.80 -20.57
CA VAL A 11 5.04 7.66 -19.67
C VAL A 11 5.35 9.03 -19.07
N LEU A 12 5.06 9.18 -17.78
CA LEU A 12 5.34 10.41 -17.04
C LEU A 12 6.85 10.61 -16.82
N PRO A 13 7.30 11.85 -16.56
CA PRO A 13 8.68 12.12 -16.18
C PRO A 13 9.12 11.26 -14.98
N THR A 14 10.36 10.78 -15.01
CA THR A 14 10.92 9.84 -14.02
C THR A 14 10.74 10.29 -12.56
N GLY A 15 10.88 11.59 -12.27
CA GLY A 15 10.65 12.13 -10.93
C GLY A 15 9.20 12.00 -10.45
N LYS A 16 8.22 12.20 -11.35
CA LYS A 16 6.79 12.06 -11.03
C LYS A 16 6.41 10.60 -10.86
N LEU A 17 6.95 9.71 -11.69
CA LEU A 17 6.79 8.26 -11.53
C LEU A 17 7.34 7.78 -10.19
N ALA A 18 8.54 8.24 -9.80
CA ALA A 18 9.13 7.87 -8.51
C ALA A 18 8.29 8.36 -7.32
N ALA A 19 7.82 9.62 -7.36
CA ALA A 19 6.98 10.17 -6.30
C ALA A 19 5.63 9.43 -6.17
N LEU A 20 4.96 9.15 -7.30
CA LEU A 20 3.70 8.40 -7.32
C LEU A 20 3.90 6.94 -6.89
N GLY A 21 4.99 6.29 -7.31
CA GLY A 21 5.34 4.95 -6.86
C GLY A 21 5.60 4.90 -5.35
N LEU A 22 6.33 5.88 -4.82
CA LEU A 22 6.55 6.00 -3.37
C LEU A 22 5.23 6.19 -2.63
N GLN A 23 4.38 7.10 -3.10
CA GLN A 23 3.05 7.33 -2.52
C GLN A 23 2.23 6.04 -2.49
N HIS A 24 2.26 5.26 -3.58
CA HIS A 24 1.53 4.00 -3.67
C HIS A 24 1.99 2.99 -2.60
N VAL A 25 3.30 2.80 -2.44
CA VAL A 25 3.86 1.87 -1.45
C VAL A 25 3.56 2.32 -0.02
N LEU A 26 3.69 3.61 0.28
CA LEU A 26 3.44 4.14 1.62
C LEU A 26 1.97 3.93 2.04
N VAL A 27 1.03 4.19 1.14
CA VAL A 27 -0.40 3.98 1.39
C VAL A 27 -0.71 2.50 1.57
N MET A 28 -0.14 1.63 0.73
CA MET A 28 -0.30 0.19 0.83
C MET A 28 0.23 -0.36 2.16
N TYR A 29 1.42 0.08 2.58
CA TYR A 29 2.03 -0.34 3.85
C TYR A 29 1.21 0.08 5.06
N ALA A 30 0.70 1.32 5.07
CA ALA A 30 -0.20 1.78 6.11
C ALA A 30 -1.46 0.91 6.20
N GLY A 31 -2.06 0.55 5.06
CA GLY A 31 -3.22 -0.35 5.02
C GLY A 31 -2.91 -1.77 5.51
N ALA A 32 -1.79 -2.34 5.05
CA ALA A 32 -1.36 -3.69 5.44
C ALA A 32 -1.08 -3.82 6.93
N ILE A 33 -0.60 -2.75 7.59
CA ILE A 33 -0.32 -2.75 9.03
C ILE A 33 -1.54 -2.37 9.87
N ALA A 34 -2.39 -1.47 9.37
CA ALA A 34 -3.57 -1.02 10.12
C ALA A 34 -4.52 -2.19 10.46
N VAL A 35 -4.77 -3.09 9.51
CA VAL A 35 -5.69 -4.23 9.71
C VAL A 35 -5.27 -5.15 10.87
N PRO A 36 -4.06 -5.74 10.89
CA PRO A 36 -3.65 -6.63 11.98
C PRO A 36 -3.54 -5.91 13.33
N LEU A 37 -3.16 -4.63 13.35
CA LEU A 37 -3.15 -3.84 14.60
C LEU A 37 -4.56 -3.62 15.15
N ILE A 38 -5.53 -3.26 14.30
CA ILE A 38 -6.92 -3.02 14.71
C ILE A 38 -7.57 -4.33 15.19
N VAL A 39 -7.43 -5.42 14.41
CA VAL A 39 -8.01 -6.72 14.73
C VAL A 39 -7.34 -7.34 15.97
N GLY A 40 -6.01 -7.27 16.07
CA GLY A 40 -5.26 -7.75 17.23
C GLY A 40 -5.65 -7.05 18.53
N ARG A 41 -5.85 -5.73 18.49
CA ARG A 41 -6.37 -4.94 19.63
C ARG A 41 -7.81 -5.33 19.98
N ALA A 42 -8.68 -5.52 18.99
CA ALA A 42 -10.09 -5.86 19.19
C ALA A 42 -10.28 -7.24 19.85
N LEU A 43 -9.40 -8.19 19.55
CA LEU A 43 -9.42 -9.54 20.12
C LEU A 43 -8.72 -9.64 21.49
N LYS A 44 -8.19 -8.55 22.05
CA LYS A 44 -7.38 -8.50 23.29
C LYS A 44 -6.16 -9.45 23.29
N LEU A 45 -5.68 -9.82 22.10
CA LEU A 45 -4.53 -10.70 21.92
C LEU A 45 -3.25 -9.97 22.35
N GLY A 46 -2.34 -10.68 23.01
CA GLY A 46 -1.05 -10.11 23.40
C GLY A 46 -0.22 -9.72 22.17
N PRO A 47 0.76 -8.79 22.29
CA PRO A 47 1.62 -8.40 21.17
C PRO A 47 2.31 -9.57 20.47
N GLN A 48 2.59 -10.67 21.19
CA GLN A 48 3.15 -11.90 20.64
C GLN A 48 2.18 -12.68 19.74
N GLU A 49 0.87 -12.64 20.00
CA GLU A 49 -0.14 -13.36 19.21
C GLU A 49 -0.54 -12.57 17.95
N VAL A 50 -0.55 -11.23 18.03
CA VAL A 50 -0.70 -10.36 16.85
C VAL A 50 0.47 -10.54 15.88
N ALA A 51 1.69 -10.73 16.40
CA ALA A 51 2.85 -11.05 15.57
C ALA A 51 2.70 -12.40 14.85
N MET A 52 2.08 -13.41 15.48
CA MET A 52 1.77 -14.69 14.83
C MET A 52 0.71 -14.58 13.72
N LEU A 53 -0.26 -13.66 13.82
CA LEU A 53 -1.24 -13.39 12.77
C LEU A 53 -0.64 -12.63 11.56
N ILE A 54 0.45 -11.90 11.75
CA ILE A 54 1.17 -11.17 10.68
C ILE A 54 2.15 -12.09 9.94
N SER A 55 2.64 -13.15 10.60
CA SER A 55 3.67 -14.06 10.07
C SER A 55 3.12 -15.32 9.39
N ALA A 56 1.80 -15.40 9.13
CA ALA A 56 1.16 -16.53 8.45
C ALA A 56 1.10 -16.33 6.94
#